data_AF-A0A836I2I1-F1
#
_entry.id   AF-A0A836I2I1-F1
#
_cell.length_a   1.000
_cell.length_b   1.000
_cell.length_c   1.000
_cell.angle_alpha   90.00
_cell.angle_beta   90.00
_cell.angle_gamma   90.00
#
_symmetry.space_group_name_H-M   'P 1'
#
loop_
_entity.id
_entity.type
_entity.pdbx_description
1 polymer ?
#
loop_
_entity_poly.entity_id
_entity_poly.type
_entity_poly.pdbx_seq_one_letter_code
_entity_poly.pdbx_strand_id
1 'polypeptide(L)'
;MKARWPKQYADLLTDPLLHCVHVYLLRAEGAKRPRPPPAQAPKEPAPCPAGAAEQDAAVLTSKEELLSALRMVRCIKNRDLFISRYTITVRERLLTRPPPDVISDAELESNKKRHEQEAEQFLSAWLGDASLLRPARELHMSYSVQCEVKAAPEDPVDATEAPAKGIRLATTILDWRLWGEKEAAPATASGQGGENGTTPAAFPTSAAELLSRAAQARATATSATATLPFPNDVLVHLDKMEHTYNEKHSNRTLRWDWNDHAYTSFTLSYPKEGGRVTTVHGTLLLQRLFLAIAAHGRAGVEMETLAKRAGVDERRIAAVLRPCLDRDKLLARISGSSGGADETAPSVRVRIALNYDYTRPPNRPRGEFTYWPNAERRRVTVGTAEQDATITKRRNMIKTSIMQVMKHVQHIKHDELYNTVRDKNAKVFDVTVRNFKQEIEGLIGQEFMARSDKNSNEYVFRA
;
A
#
# COMPACT_ATOMS: atom_id res chain seq x y z
N MET A 1 -24.98 -30.34 -2.83
CA MET A 1 -24.79 -30.01 -1.40
C MET A 1 -24.26 -28.58 -1.27
N LYS A 2 -24.97 -27.66 -0.61
CA LYS A 2 -24.46 -26.31 -0.31
C LYS A 2 -23.66 -26.41 0.99
N ALA A 3 -22.34 -26.49 0.92
CA ALA A 3 -21.49 -26.41 2.10
C ALA A 3 -21.76 -25.09 2.83
N ARG A 4 -22.34 -25.14 4.04
CA ARG A 4 -22.52 -23.97 4.88
C ARG A 4 -21.17 -23.67 5.53
N TRP A 5 -20.42 -22.75 4.94
CA TRP A 5 -19.22 -22.21 5.58
C TRP A 5 -19.60 -21.51 6.89
N PRO A 6 -18.87 -21.72 7.99
CA PRO A 6 -19.15 -21.01 9.23
C PRO A 6 -18.94 -19.51 8.99
N LYS A 7 -19.96 -18.71 9.33
CA LYS A 7 -20.04 -17.28 9.01
C LYS A 7 -18.86 -16.44 9.53
N GLN A 8 -18.12 -16.95 10.52
CA GLN A 8 -16.95 -16.29 11.11
C GLN A 8 -15.72 -16.31 10.18
N TYR A 9 -15.64 -17.23 9.21
CA TYR A 9 -14.51 -17.31 8.28
C TYR A 9 -14.64 -16.37 7.08
N ALA A 10 -15.85 -15.87 6.77
CA ALA A 10 -16.07 -15.03 5.60
C ALA A 10 -15.29 -13.71 5.67
N ASP A 11 -15.19 -13.11 6.85
CA ASP A 11 -14.44 -11.85 7.03
C ASP A 11 -12.92 -12.07 6.90
N LEU A 12 -12.42 -13.27 7.25
CA LEU A 12 -11.01 -13.66 7.06
C LEU A 12 -10.64 -13.83 5.57
N LEU A 13 -11.64 -14.00 4.69
CA LEU A 13 -11.43 -14.08 3.24
C LEU A 13 -11.29 -12.71 2.58
N THR A 14 -11.55 -11.61 3.29
CA THR A 14 -11.48 -10.24 2.74
C THR A 14 -10.13 -9.96 2.09
N ASP A 15 -9.03 -10.17 2.82
CA ASP A 15 -7.68 -9.83 2.33
C ASP A 15 -7.23 -10.77 1.20
N PRO A 16 -7.39 -12.12 1.30
CA PRO A 16 -7.10 -13.02 0.18
C PRO A 16 -7.91 -12.69 -1.07
N LEU A 17 -9.22 -12.42 -0.94
CA LEU A 17 -10.08 -12.08 -2.07
C LEU A 17 -9.65 -10.79 -2.75
N LEU A 18 -9.43 -9.73 -1.98
CA LEU A 18 -8.96 -8.45 -2.50
C LEU A 18 -7.58 -8.58 -3.16
N HIS A 19 -6.69 -9.40 -2.60
CA HIS A 19 -5.41 -9.70 -3.20
C HIS A 19 -5.57 -10.43 -4.55
N CYS A 20 -6.42 -11.45 -4.64
CA CYS A 20 -6.67 -12.16 -5.88
C CYS A 20 -7.25 -11.23 -6.97
N VAL A 21 -8.22 -10.39 -6.60
CA VAL A 21 -8.81 -9.36 -7.48
C VAL A 21 -7.74 -8.37 -7.94
N HIS A 22 -6.90 -7.89 -7.03
CA HIS A 22 -5.80 -6.98 -7.33
C HIS A 22 -4.80 -7.59 -8.32
N VAL A 23 -4.35 -8.83 -8.08
CA VAL A 23 -3.41 -9.53 -8.95
C VAL A 23 -4.00 -9.76 -10.34
N TYR A 24 -5.27 -10.14 -10.43
CA TYR A 24 -5.98 -10.28 -11.70
C TYR A 24 -5.95 -8.97 -12.49
N LEU A 25 -6.34 -7.88 -11.84
CA LEU A 25 -6.48 -6.60 -12.52
C LEU A 25 -5.12 -6.02 -12.95
N LEU A 26 -4.06 -6.18 -12.14
CA LEU A 26 -2.69 -5.83 -12.54
C LEU A 26 -2.22 -6.60 -13.78
N ARG A 27 -2.53 -7.90 -13.87
CA ARG A 27 -2.18 -8.71 -15.04
C ARG A 27 -2.98 -8.30 -16.27
N ALA A 28 -4.27 -8.01 -16.09
CA ALA A 28 -5.15 -7.58 -17.16
C ALA A 28 -4.74 -6.21 -17.73
N GLU A 29 -4.27 -5.29 -16.89
CA GLU A 29 -3.75 -3.98 -17.29
C GLU A 29 -2.50 -4.07 -18.17
N GLY A 30 -1.61 -5.01 -17.84
CA GLY A 30 -0.34 -5.20 -18.54
C GLY A 30 -0.42 -6.09 -19.78
N ALA A 31 -1.55 -6.75 -20.02
CA ALA A 31 -1.77 -7.55 -21.21
C ALA A 31 -2.07 -6.63 -22.41
N LYS A 32 -1.26 -6.72 -23.47
CA LYS A 32 -1.65 -6.16 -24.77
C LYS A 32 -3.01 -6.75 -25.14
N ARG A 33 -3.92 -5.89 -25.59
CA ARG A 33 -5.24 -6.30 -26.08
C ARG A 33 -5.03 -7.49 -27.03
N PRO A 34 -5.65 -8.66 -26.80
CA PRO A 34 -5.58 -9.73 -27.76
C PRO A 34 -6.06 -9.16 -29.09
N ARG A 35 -5.16 -9.13 -30.06
CA ARG A 35 -5.49 -8.74 -31.43
C ARG A 35 -6.68 -9.64 -31.83
N PRO A 36 -7.77 -9.10 -32.38
CA PRO A 36 -8.89 -9.94 -32.82
C PRO A 36 -8.31 -11.11 -33.63
N PRO A 37 -8.72 -12.35 -33.35
CA PRO A 37 -8.04 -13.52 -33.87
C PRO A 37 -7.95 -13.39 -35.38
N PRO A 38 -6.74 -13.44 -35.98
CA PRO A 38 -6.66 -13.65 -37.41
C PRO A 38 -7.41 -14.94 -37.74
N ALA A 39 -8.15 -14.94 -38.85
CA ALA A 39 -8.91 -16.09 -39.30
C ALA A 39 -8.07 -17.37 -39.18
N GLN A 40 -8.69 -18.37 -38.55
CA GLN A 40 -8.14 -19.64 -38.08
C GLN A 40 -6.91 -20.15 -38.86
N ALA A 41 -5.77 -20.22 -38.19
CA ALA A 41 -4.68 -21.14 -38.53
C ALA A 41 -4.71 -22.35 -37.58
N PRO A 42 -4.19 -23.53 -37.99
CA PRO A 42 -4.45 -24.80 -37.32
C PRO A 42 -3.76 -24.89 -35.95
N LYS A 43 -4.47 -25.54 -35.01
CA LYS A 43 -4.06 -25.83 -33.62
C LYS A 43 -2.73 -26.59 -33.54
N GLU A 44 -1.73 -25.98 -32.90
CA GLU A 44 -0.60 -26.70 -32.28
C GLU A 44 -0.94 -27.18 -30.86
N PRO A 45 -0.33 -28.28 -30.39
CA PRO A 45 -0.64 -28.89 -29.09
C PRO A 45 0.00 -28.13 -27.92
N ALA A 46 -0.72 -28.13 -26.80
CA ALA A 46 -0.39 -27.37 -25.59
C ALA A 46 0.90 -27.87 -24.88
N PRO A 47 1.69 -26.98 -24.25
CA PRO A 47 2.80 -27.39 -23.40
C PRO A 47 2.32 -27.88 -22.02
N CYS A 48 3.05 -28.87 -21.50
CA CYS A 48 2.83 -29.50 -20.19
C CYS A 48 3.02 -28.53 -19.00
N PRO A 49 2.32 -28.74 -17.87
CA PRO A 49 2.49 -27.91 -16.68
C PRO A 49 3.73 -28.34 -15.90
N ALA A 50 4.60 -27.38 -15.56
CA ALA A 50 5.78 -27.59 -14.74
C ALA A 50 5.55 -27.10 -13.30
N GLY A 51 5.90 -27.97 -12.34
CA GLY A 51 6.60 -27.62 -11.10
C GLY A 51 5.75 -27.06 -9.93
N ALA A 52 5.59 -27.89 -8.90
CA ALA A 52 4.88 -27.61 -7.67
C ALA A 52 5.63 -26.70 -6.67
N ALA A 53 4.80 -26.08 -5.82
CA ALA A 53 5.03 -25.69 -4.42
C ALA A 53 5.39 -24.22 -4.14
N GLU A 54 4.37 -23.36 -4.22
CA GLU A 54 4.18 -22.28 -3.24
C GLU A 54 2.71 -22.31 -2.78
N GLN A 55 2.43 -21.79 -1.58
CA GLN A 55 1.08 -21.45 -1.15
C GLN A 55 0.57 -20.29 -2.00
N ASP A 56 0.35 -20.56 -3.28
CA ASP A 56 -0.08 -19.60 -4.28
C ASP A 56 -1.47 -19.13 -3.88
N ALA A 57 -1.56 -17.83 -3.57
CA ALA A 57 -2.85 -17.17 -3.58
C ALA A 57 -3.52 -17.50 -4.92
N ALA A 58 -4.73 -18.05 -4.87
CA ALA A 58 -5.44 -18.53 -6.05
C ALA A 58 -5.41 -17.47 -7.16
N VAL A 59 -4.61 -17.75 -8.19
CA VAL A 59 -4.41 -16.82 -9.29
C VAL A 59 -5.67 -16.86 -10.15
N LEU A 60 -6.42 -15.76 -10.17
CA LEU A 60 -7.53 -15.62 -11.10
C LEU A 60 -6.95 -15.37 -12.49
N THR A 61 -7.32 -16.22 -13.44
CA THR A 61 -6.87 -16.24 -14.84
C THR A 61 -7.99 -15.82 -15.79
N SER A 62 -9.25 -15.89 -15.37
CA SER A 62 -10.40 -15.59 -16.22
C SER A 62 -11.38 -14.60 -15.59
N LYS A 63 -12.17 -13.94 -16.44
CA LYS A 63 -13.28 -13.09 -16.00
C LYS A 63 -14.29 -13.88 -15.16
N GLU A 64 -14.54 -15.14 -15.48
CA GLU A 64 -15.46 -16.00 -14.74
C GLU A 64 -14.95 -16.33 -13.33
N GLU A 65 -13.64 -16.53 -13.18
CA GLU A 65 -12.99 -16.70 -11.88
C GLU A 65 -13.06 -15.44 -11.04
N LEU A 66 -12.85 -14.25 -11.64
CA LEU A 66 -13.09 -12.97 -10.97
C LEU A 66 -14.53 -12.85 -10.49
N LEU A 67 -15.50 -13.13 -11.35
CA LEU A 67 -16.92 -13.09 -10.98
C LEU A 67 -17.23 -14.11 -9.87
N SER A 68 -16.59 -15.28 -9.87
CA SER A 68 -16.77 -16.32 -8.85
C SER A 68 -16.15 -15.93 -7.51
N ALA A 69 -14.93 -15.36 -7.52
CA ALA A 69 -14.30 -14.81 -6.34
C ALA A 69 -15.15 -13.67 -5.74
N LEU A 70 -15.66 -12.79 -6.59
CA LEU A 70 -16.52 -11.69 -6.16
C LEU A 70 -17.92 -12.18 -5.70
N ARG A 71 -18.39 -13.37 -6.11
CA ARG A 71 -19.59 -13.99 -5.51
C ARG A 71 -19.35 -14.40 -4.06
N MET A 72 -18.12 -14.80 -3.68
CA MET A 72 -17.81 -15.15 -2.28
C MET A 72 -17.90 -13.94 -1.35
N VAL A 73 -17.70 -12.73 -1.88
CA VAL A 73 -17.87 -11.45 -1.16
C VAL A 73 -19.30 -11.31 -0.61
N ARG A 74 -20.32 -11.97 -1.21
CA ARG A 74 -21.71 -12.01 -0.69
C ARG A 74 -21.83 -12.56 0.73
N CYS A 75 -20.85 -13.35 1.18
CA CYS A 75 -20.84 -13.91 2.52
C CYS A 75 -20.25 -12.96 3.57
N ILE A 76 -19.63 -11.85 3.15
CA ILE A 76 -18.99 -10.86 4.04
C ILE A 76 -20.07 -10.02 4.71
N LYS A 77 -20.05 -10.01 6.05
CA LYS A 77 -20.99 -9.20 6.86
C LYS A 77 -20.49 -7.77 7.04
N ASN A 78 -19.19 -7.64 7.24
CA ASN A 78 -18.51 -6.39 7.52
C ASN A 78 -18.11 -5.68 6.22
N ARG A 79 -19.12 -5.18 5.49
CA ARG A 79 -18.92 -4.62 4.15
C ARG A 79 -18.08 -3.35 4.19
N ASP A 80 -18.20 -2.53 5.22
CA ASP A 80 -17.35 -1.35 5.43
C ASP A 80 -15.86 -1.66 5.52
N LEU A 81 -15.49 -2.74 6.20
CA LEU A 81 -14.09 -3.19 6.29
C LEU A 81 -13.60 -3.59 4.90
N PHE A 82 -14.41 -4.37 4.17
CA PHE A 82 -14.12 -4.74 2.78
C PHE A 82 -13.94 -3.49 1.90
N ILE A 83 -14.84 -2.51 1.99
CA ILE A 83 -14.78 -1.26 1.21
C ILE A 83 -13.54 -0.46 1.57
N SER A 84 -13.20 -0.36 2.86
CA SER A 84 -12.00 0.34 3.33
C SER A 84 -10.75 -0.29 2.71
N ARG A 85 -10.65 -1.62 2.78
CA ARG A 85 -9.54 -2.40 2.21
C ARG A 85 -9.49 -2.33 0.69
N TYR A 86 -10.64 -2.37 0.03
CA TYR A 86 -10.75 -2.16 -1.41
C TYR A 86 -10.25 -0.77 -1.79
N THR A 87 -10.64 0.27 -1.05
CA THR A 87 -10.19 1.65 -1.28
C THR A 87 -8.68 1.80 -1.15
N ILE A 88 -8.06 1.16 -0.15
CA ILE A 88 -6.59 1.09 0.00
C ILE A 88 -5.96 0.38 -1.21
N THR A 89 -6.53 -0.75 -1.62
CA THR A 89 -6.05 -1.53 -2.76
C THR A 89 -6.12 -0.73 -4.07
N VAL A 90 -7.20 0.03 -4.27
CA VAL A 90 -7.36 0.95 -5.40
C VAL A 90 -6.32 2.07 -5.35
N ARG A 91 -6.13 2.70 -4.18
CA ARG A 91 -5.10 3.73 -3.96
C ARG A 91 -3.72 3.20 -4.35
N GLU A 92 -3.35 2.02 -3.85
CA GLU A 92 -2.07 1.38 -4.18
C GLU A 92 -1.94 1.11 -5.68
N ARG A 93 -2.99 0.65 -6.37
CA ARG A 93 -2.94 0.38 -7.82
C ARG A 93 -2.83 1.63 -8.67
N LEU A 94 -3.52 2.68 -8.29
CA LEU A 94 -3.44 3.95 -9.00
C LEU A 94 -2.02 4.55 -8.86
N LEU A 95 -1.38 4.38 -7.71
CA LEU A 95 -0.07 4.97 -7.42
C LEU A 95 1.12 4.07 -7.81
N THR A 96 0.96 2.76 -7.83
CA THR A 96 2.02 1.83 -8.24
C THR A 96 2.00 1.64 -9.77
N ARG A 97 3.16 1.89 -10.40
CA ARG A 97 3.36 1.77 -11.84
C ARG A 97 4.69 1.05 -12.11
N PRO A 98 4.69 -0.24 -12.46
CA PRO A 98 5.57 -0.71 -13.49
C PRO A 98 4.82 -0.47 -14.81
N PRO A 99 5.20 0.52 -15.64
CA PRO A 99 4.79 0.46 -17.03
C PRO A 99 5.34 -0.87 -17.57
N PRO A 100 4.51 -1.79 -18.09
CA PRO A 100 5.07 -2.83 -18.91
C PRO A 100 5.71 -2.10 -20.09
N ASP A 101 6.98 -2.40 -20.41
CA ASP A 101 7.72 -1.81 -21.56
C ASP A 101 6.98 -1.90 -22.90
N VAL A 102 5.91 -2.69 -22.91
CA VAL A 102 5.11 -3.10 -24.04
C VAL A 102 3.92 -2.16 -24.30
N ILE A 103 3.49 -1.35 -23.31
CA ILE A 103 2.28 -0.51 -23.37
C ILE A 103 2.65 0.96 -23.11
N SER A 104 2.07 1.88 -23.88
CA SER A 104 2.27 3.31 -23.63
C SER A 104 1.64 3.74 -22.31
N ASP A 105 2.20 4.76 -21.65
CA ASP A 105 1.62 5.32 -20.42
C ASP A 105 0.13 5.69 -20.58
N ALA A 106 -0.26 6.24 -21.73
CA ALA A 106 -1.65 6.61 -21.99
C ALA A 106 -2.58 5.39 -22.08
N GLU A 107 -2.12 4.30 -22.71
CA GLU A 107 -2.89 3.06 -22.81
C GLU A 107 -2.97 2.34 -21.46
N LEU A 108 -1.90 2.38 -20.66
CA LEU A 108 -1.92 1.86 -19.29
C LEU A 108 -2.95 2.59 -18.42
N GLU A 109 -2.99 3.93 -18.48
CA GLU A 109 -3.99 4.72 -17.74
C GLU A 109 -5.42 4.45 -18.21
N SER A 110 -5.62 4.28 -19.51
CA SER A 110 -6.91 3.88 -20.06
C SER A 110 -7.35 2.50 -19.54
N ASN A 111 -6.42 1.53 -19.51
CA ASN A 111 -6.66 0.19 -19.00
C ASN A 111 -6.99 0.19 -17.51
N LYS A 112 -6.24 0.95 -16.69
CA LYS A 112 -6.50 1.13 -15.25
C LYS A 112 -7.92 1.63 -15.03
N LYS A 113 -8.27 2.76 -15.66
CA LYS A 113 -9.60 3.37 -15.53
C LYS A 113 -10.72 2.41 -15.94
N ARG A 114 -10.55 1.68 -17.04
CA ARG A 114 -11.53 0.71 -17.53
C ARG A 114 -11.73 -0.46 -16.56
N HIS A 115 -10.65 -1.10 -16.13
CA HIS A 115 -10.72 -2.28 -15.25
C HIS A 115 -11.26 -1.95 -13.87
N GLU A 116 -10.95 -0.75 -13.38
CA GLU A 116 -11.50 -0.21 -12.15
C GLU A 116 -12.98 0.12 -12.25
N GLN A 117 -13.43 0.72 -13.36
CA GLN A 117 -14.86 0.92 -13.63
C GLN A 117 -15.61 -0.42 -13.70
N GLU A 118 -15.02 -1.46 -14.30
CA GLU A 118 -15.63 -2.80 -14.35
C GLU A 118 -15.74 -3.41 -12.93
N ALA A 119 -14.68 -3.31 -12.13
CA ALA A 119 -14.69 -3.76 -10.75
C ALA A 119 -15.73 -2.98 -9.90
N GLU A 120 -15.82 -1.66 -10.08
CA GLU A 120 -16.79 -0.81 -9.39
C GLU A 120 -18.24 -1.14 -9.79
N GLN A 121 -18.52 -1.32 -11.09
CA GLN A 121 -19.83 -1.72 -11.58
C GLN A 121 -20.26 -3.04 -10.96
N PHE A 122 -19.35 -4.02 -10.90
CA PHE A 122 -19.64 -5.30 -10.25
C PHE A 122 -19.91 -5.12 -8.76
N LEU A 123 -19.02 -4.41 -8.04
CA LEU A 123 -19.15 -4.21 -6.60
C LEU A 123 -20.40 -3.41 -6.24
N SER A 124 -20.81 -2.44 -7.06
CA SER A 124 -22.02 -1.64 -6.84
C SER A 124 -23.29 -2.49 -6.98
N ALA A 125 -23.34 -3.32 -8.03
CA ALA A 125 -24.42 -4.29 -8.23
C ALA A 125 -24.47 -5.31 -7.07
N TRP A 126 -23.31 -5.69 -6.52
CA TRP A 126 -23.23 -6.60 -5.37
C TRP A 126 -23.69 -5.95 -4.06
N LEU A 127 -23.17 -4.76 -3.73
CA LEU A 127 -23.48 -4.06 -2.49
C LEU A 127 -24.97 -3.70 -2.41
N GLY A 128 -25.64 -3.59 -3.56
CA GLY A 128 -26.99 -3.06 -3.68
C GLY A 128 -27.05 -1.57 -3.33
N ASP A 129 -25.89 -0.93 -3.23
CA ASP A 129 -25.73 0.46 -2.83
C ASP A 129 -24.40 0.99 -3.39
N ALA A 130 -24.48 1.75 -4.48
CA ALA A 130 -23.31 2.35 -5.10
C ALA A 130 -22.67 3.46 -4.23
N SER A 131 -23.40 4.03 -3.25
CA SER A 131 -22.89 5.09 -2.38
C SER A 131 -21.75 4.61 -1.49
N LEU A 132 -21.73 3.30 -1.19
CA LEU A 132 -20.68 2.65 -0.41
C LEU A 132 -19.31 2.66 -1.11
N LEU A 133 -19.28 2.70 -2.45
CA LEU A 133 -18.04 2.80 -3.24
C LEU A 133 -17.62 4.23 -3.53
N ARG A 134 -18.33 5.23 -2.99
CA ARG A 134 -18.02 6.64 -3.19
C ARG A 134 -16.55 6.98 -2.91
N PRO A 135 -15.90 6.49 -1.83
CA PRO A 135 -14.48 6.79 -1.59
C PRO A 135 -13.57 6.30 -2.72
N ALA A 136 -13.78 5.07 -3.21
CA ALA A 136 -13.00 4.51 -4.33
C ALA A 136 -13.26 5.28 -5.63
N ARG A 137 -14.52 5.67 -5.89
CA ARG A 137 -14.87 6.49 -7.05
C ARG A 137 -14.23 7.88 -6.99
N GLU A 138 -14.22 8.51 -5.82
CA GLU A 138 -13.57 9.81 -5.60
C GLU A 138 -12.05 9.74 -5.83
N LEU A 139 -11.39 8.63 -5.47
CA LEU A 139 -9.99 8.38 -5.84
C LEU A 139 -9.82 8.34 -7.37
N HIS A 140 -10.65 7.55 -8.08
CA HIS A 140 -10.58 7.47 -9.54
C HIS A 140 -10.79 8.80 -10.24
N MET A 141 -11.74 9.59 -9.76
CA MET A 141 -12.07 10.90 -10.35
C MET A 141 -11.02 11.97 -10.04
N SER A 142 -10.32 11.85 -8.90
CA SER A 142 -9.27 12.79 -8.49
C SER A 142 -7.88 12.40 -9.00
N TYR A 143 -7.69 11.17 -9.48
CA TYR A 143 -6.44 10.72 -10.06
C TYR A 143 -6.25 11.32 -11.45
N SER A 144 -5.26 12.20 -11.58
CA SER A 144 -4.79 12.71 -12.87
C SER A 144 -3.28 12.90 -12.80
N VAL A 145 -2.56 12.25 -13.72
CA VAL A 145 -1.12 12.49 -13.89
C VAL A 145 -0.94 13.90 -14.46
N GLN A 146 -0.22 14.76 -13.74
CA GLN A 146 -0.13 16.19 -14.08
C GLN A 146 1.14 16.56 -14.82
N CYS A 147 2.25 15.86 -14.59
CA CYS A 147 3.52 16.23 -15.17
C CYS A 147 4.44 15.02 -15.41
N GLU A 148 4.89 14.87 -16.65
CA GLU A 148 6.01 14.00 -16.99
C GLU A 148 7.16 14.91 -17.45
N VAL A 149 8.16 15.10 -16.59
CA VAL A 149 9.37 15.81 -16.98
C VAL A 149 10.36 14.76 -17.47
N LYS A 150 10.63 14.78 -18.77
CA LYS A 150 11.81 14.12 -19.34
C LYS A 150 12.95 15.12 -19.26
N ALA A 151 13.91 14.89 -18.37
CA ALA A 151 15.16 15.61 -18.46
C ALA A 151 15.80 15.25 -19.81
N ALA A 152 15.84 16.21 -20.73
CA ALA A 152 16.66 16.06 -21.92
C ALA A 152 18.14 16.01 -21.47
N PRO A 153 18.99 15.18 -22.10
CA PRO A 153 20.42 15.33 -21.89
C PRO A 153 20.80 16.75 -22.38
N GLU A 154 21.22 17.62 -21.47
CA GLU A 154 21.80 18.91 -21.83
C GLU A 154 23.13 18.65 -22.55
N ASP A 155 23.20 19.13 -23.79
CA ASP A 155 24.33 19.23 -24.74
C ASP A 155 25.29 18.03 -24.96
N PRO A 156 25.72 17.78 -26.21
CA PRO A 156 26.62 16.68 -26.52
C PRO A 156 28.04 17.01 -26.04
N VAL A 157 28.39 16.55 -24.85
CA VAL A 157 29.79 16.45 -24.42
C VAL A 157 30.39 15.16 -24.98
N ASP A 158 31.62 15.27 -25.48
CA ASP A 158 32.33 14.34 -26.35
C ASP A 158 32.11 12.83 -26.12
N ALA A 159 31.99 12.14 -27.26
CA ALA A 159 31.72 10.72 -27.40
C ALA A 159 32.83 9.82 -26.81
N THR A 160 32.77 9.55 -25.51
CA THR A 160 33.46 8.38 -24.93
C THR A 160 32.75 7.74 -23.72
N GLU A 161 31.70 8.36 -23.18
CA GLU A 161 30.89 7.74 -22.13
C GLU A 161 29.51 7.36 -22.66
N ALA A 162 29.08 6.13 -22.37
CA ALA A 162 27.76 5.64 -22.75
C ALA A 162 26.67 6.61 -22.24
N PRO A 163 25.65 6.95 -23.05
CA PRO A 163 24.68 7.97 -22.68
C PRO A 163 23.95 7.56 -21.40
N ALA A 164 24.21 8.29 -20.31
CA ALA A 164 23.40 8.24 -19.10
C ALA A 164 22.00 8.72 -19.50
N LYS A 165 21.08 7.78 -19.73
CA LYS A 165 19.68 8.10 -20.02
C LYS A 165 19.18 9.00 -18.89
N GLY A 166 18.74 10.21 -19.25
CA GLY A 166 18.19 11.19 -18.33
C GLY A 166 17.10 10.62 -17.44
N ILE A 167 16.95 11.18 -16.25
CA ILE A 167 15.94 10.74 -15.29
C ILE A 167 14.56 11.07 -15.81
N ARG A 168 13.70 10.06 -15.77
CA ARG A 168 12.26 10.21 -16.03
C ARG A 168 11.56 10.36 -14.69
N LEU A 169 11.07 11.57 -14.41
CA LEU A 169 10.27 11.84 -13.23
C LEU A 169 8.82 12.08 -13.66
N ALA A 170 7.90 11.29 -13.10
CA ALA A 170 6.48 11.50 -13.22
C ALA A 170 5.94 11.93 -11.85
N THR A 171 5.29 13.08 -11.78
CA THR A 171 4.66 13.58 -10.55
C THR A 171 3.15 13.59 -10.67
N THR A 172 2.49 13.21 -9.57
CA THR A 172 1.03 13.22 -9.46
C THR A 172 0.67 14.02 -8.22
N ILE A 173 -0.13 15.07 -8.40
CA ILE A 173 -0.62 15.91 -7.31
C ILE A 173 -2.00 15.41 -6.90
N LEU A 174 -2.16 15.13 -5.62
CA LEU A 174 -3.32 14.43 -5.06
C LEU A 174 -3.96 15.25 -3.95
N ASP A 175 -5.29 15.18 -3.81
CA ASP A 175 -5.99 15.80 -2.67
C ASP A 175 -5.72 14.99 -1.39
N TRP A 176 -4.98 15.58 -0.45
CA TRP A 176 -4.64 14.95 0.83
C TRP A 176 -5.87 14.48 1.62
N ARG A 177 -7.04 15.11 1.45
CA ARG A 177 -8.27 14.69 2.15
C ARG A 177 -8.77 13.32 1.70
N LEU A 178 -8.51 12.99 0.43
CA LEU A 178 -8.90 11.73 -0.20
C LEU A 178 -7.76 10.71 -0.19
N TRP A 179 -6.52 11.17 -0.37
CA TRP A 179 -5.33 10.34 -0.60
C TRP A 179 -4.39 10.24 0.59
N GLY A 180 -4.46 11.18 1.52
CA GLY A 180 -3.67 11.12 2.75
C GLY A 180 -4.11 9.97 3.63
N GLU A 181 -3.15 9.37 4.32
CA GLU A 181 -3.43 8.55 5.49
C GLU A 181 -3.75 9.50 6.64
N LYS A 182 -4.95 9.38 7.23
CA LYS A 182 -5.42 10.28 8.31
C LYS A 182 -4.49 10.29 9.53
N GLU A 183 -3.69 9.25 9.70
CA GLU A 183 -2.71 9.10 10.78
C GLU A 183 -1.34 9.70 10.50
N ALA A 184 -1.03 10.05 9.25
CA ALA A 184 0.21 10.74 8.91
C ALA A 184 0.11 12.26 9.14
N ALA A 185 -1.00 12.76 9.71
CA ALA A 185 -0.96 14.04 10.39
C ALA A 185 0.08 13.88 11.52
N PRO A 186 1.10 14.75 11.61
CA PRO A 186 2.05 14.66 12.70
C PRO A 186 1.23 14.65 13.98
N ALA A 187 1.35 13.57 14.76
CA ALA A 187 0.86 13.57 16.12
C ALA A 187 1.57 14.77 16.78
N THR A 188 0.89 15.92 16.80
CA THR A 188 1.24 17.01 17.69
C THR A 188 1.29 16.36 19.04
N ALA A 189 2.49 16.29 19.60
CA ALA A 189 2.80 15.63 20.84
C ALA A 189 1.82 16.08 21.92
N SER A 190 0.74 15.34 22.11
CA SER A 190 -0.02 15.36 23.35
C SER A 190 0.81 14.53 24.32
N GLY A 191 1.59 15.24 25.12
CA GLY A 191 2.57 14.69 26.03
C GLY A 191 2.00 13.58 26.91
N GLN A 192 2.70 12.46 26.90
CA GLN A 192 2.96 11.68 28.11
C GLN A 192 4.31 10.97 27.91
N GLY A 193 5.28 11.42 28.69
CA GLY A 193 6.67 11.04 28.61
C GLY A 193 6.91 9.57 28.95
N GLY A 194 7.69 8.92 28.10
CA GLY A 194 8.58 7.81 28.47
C GLY A 194 9.99 8.24 28.10
N GLU A 195 10.84 8.49 29.09
CA GLU A 195 12.15 9.19 29.00
C GLU A 195 13.26 8.48 28.20
N ASN A 196 13.00 7.36 27.51
CA ASN A 196 14.04 6.67 26.72
C ASN A 196 13.64 6.30 25.29
N GLY A 197 12.51 6.82 24.79
CA GLY A 197 12.10 6.62 23.40
C GLY A 197 12.56 7.78 22.52
N THR A 198 13.63 7.60 21.74
CA THR A 198 13.94 8.51 20.63
C THR A 198 12.75 8.45 19.67
N THR A 199 11.93 9.51 19.63
CA THR A 199 10.85 9.60 18.66
C THR A 199 11.43 9.50 17.25
N PRO A 200 10.92 8.59 16.40
CA PRO A 200 11.42 8.45 15.05
C PRO A 200 11.30 9.81 14.34
N ALA A 201 12.43 10.33 13.85
CA ALA A 201 12.47 11.64 13.21
C ALA A 201 11.43 11.69 12.08
N ALA A 202 10.53 12.67 12.14
CA ALA A 202 9.50 12.86 11.12
C ALA A 202 10.16 12.89 9.74
N PHE A 203 9.57 12.21 8.76
CA PHE A 203 10.09 12.20 7.40
C PHE A 203 9.95 13.59 6.77
N PRO A 204 10.92 13.99 5.92
CA PRO A 204 10.89 15.31 5.30
C PRO A 204 9.68 15.42 4.37
N THR A 205 8.94 16.52 4.48
CA THR A 205 7.70 16.74 3.73
C THR A 205 7.83 17.75 2.60
N SER A 206 8.94 18.51 2.56
CA SER A 206 9.31 19.46 1.51
C SER A 206 10.60 19.06 0.79
N ALA A 207 10.81 19.57 -0.42
CA ALA A 207 12.05 19.38 -1.17
C ALA A 207 13.27 20.00 -0.47
N ALA A 208 13.09 21.15 0.18
CA ALA A 208 14.15 21.83 0.93
C ALA A 208 14.66 21.00 2.12
N GLU A 209 13.75 20.38 2.89
CA GLU A 209 14.11 19.47 3.97
C GLU A 209 14.87 18.23 3.44
N LEU A 210 14.42 17.71 2.30
CA LEU A 210 15.08 16.58 1.64
C LEU A 210 16.50 16.92 1.16
N LEU A 211 16.69 18.09 0.55
CA LEU A 211 18.00 18.56 0.11
C LEU A 211 18.98 18.66 1.28
N SER A 212 18.54 19.25 2.40
CA SER A 212 19.34 19.34 3.63
C SER A 212 19.72 17.96 4.17
N ARG A 213 18.75 17.03 4.26
CA ARG A 213 19.01 15.66 4.73
C ARG A 213 19.89 14.86 3.78
N ALA A 214 19.73 15.02 2.48
CA ALA A 214 20.55 14.33 1.48
C ALA A 214 22.01 14.80 1.55
N ALA A 215 22.25 16.10 1.75
CA ALA A 215 23.58 16.66 1.97
C ALA A 215 24.22 16.08 3.24
N GLN A 216 23.46 16.01 4.35
CA GLN A 216 23.94 15.42 5.60
C GLN A 216 24.24 13.93 5.48
N ALA A 217 23.38 13.17 4.79
CA ALA A 217 23.55 11.73 4.55
C ALA A 217 24.80 11.45 3.70
N ARG A 218 25.12 12.30 2.73
CA ARG A 218 26.35 12.18 1.92
C ARG A 218 27.61 12.35 2.77
N ALA A 219 27.64 13.34 3.65
CA ALA A 219 28.78 13.59 4.53
C ALA A 219 29.03 12.42 5.52
N THR A 220 28.01 11.59 5.77
CA THR A 220 28.03 10.54 6.80
C THR A 220 27.68 9.15 6.28
N ALA A 221 27.82 8.89 4.96
CA ALA A 221 27.25 7.71 4.28
C ALA A 221 27.59 6.34 4.91
N THR A 222 28.74 6.22 5.57
CA THR A 222 29.19 5.00 6.26
C THR A 222 28.87 4.96 7.76
N SER A 223 28.43 6.08 8.36
CA SER A 223 28.09 6.16 9.78
C SER A 223 26.82 5.38 10.13
N ALA A 224 26.81 4.69 11.27
CA ALA A 224 25.64 3.93 11.74
C ALA A 224 24.40 4.82 11.99
N THR A 225 24.60 6.13 12.21
CA THR A 225 23.53 7.10 12.52
C THR A 225 23.03 7.88 11.30
N ALA A 226 23.62 7.67 10.12
CA ALA A 226 23.23 8.41 8.92
C ALA A 226 21.82 8.02 8.44
N THR A 227 21.08 8.97 7.88
CA THR A 227 19.81 8.65 7.22
C THR A 227 20.05 7.90 5.92
N LEU A 228 19.07 7.13 5.44
CA LEU A 228 19.19 6.46 4.15
C LEU A 228 19.47 7.48 3.01
N PRO A 229 20.38 7.17 2.07
CA PRO A 229 20.69 8.06 0.95
C PRO A 229 19.45 8.32 0.09
N PHE A 230 19.42 9.47 -0.59
CA PHE A 230 18.35 9.85 -1.52
C PHE A 230 18.96 10.06 -2.93
N PRO A 231 18.26 9.70 -4.03
CA PRO A 231 18.74 9.97 -5.38
C PRO A 231 18.85 11.48 -5.65
N ASN A 232 20.08 11.99 -5.75
CA ASN A 232 20.33 13.45 -5.77
C ASN A 232 19.75 14.14 -7.00
N ASP A 233 19.83 13.47 -8.13
CA ASP A 233 19.40 13.98 -9.42
C ASP A 233 17.88 14.23 -9.47
N VAL A 234 17.12 13.60 -8.56
CA VAL A 234 15.68 13.84 -8.42
C VAL A 234 15.41 15.15 -7.66
N LEU A 235 16.27 15.51 -6.70
CA LEU A 235 16.00 16.61 -5.76
C LEU A 235 15.82 17.98 -6.43
N VAL A 236 16.62 18.27 -7.46
CA VAL A 236 16.52 19.53 -8.22
C VAL A 236 15.16 19.66 -8.92
N HIS A 237 14.65 18.56 -9.46
CA HIS A 237 13.35 18.54 -10.11
C HIS A 237 12.19 18.71 -9.12
N LEU A 238 12.33 18.15 -7.91
CA LEU A 238 11.32 18.28 -6.85
C LEU A 238 11.22 19.73 -6.37
N ASP A 239 12.37 20.38 -6.15
CA ASP A 239 12.42 21.78 -5.73
C ASP A 239 11.78 22.71 -6.78
N LYS A 240 12.14 22.52 -8.06
CA LYS A 240 11.53 23.25 -9.18
C LYS A 240 10.01 23.03 -9.26
N MET A 241 9.54 21.79 -9.05
CA MET A 241 8.13 21.44 -9.08
C MET A 241 7.37 22.10 -7.94
N GLU A 242 7.91 22.03 -6.72
CA GLU A 242 7.33 22.64 -5.53
C GLU A 242 7.23 24.16 -5.67
N HIS A 243 8.29 24.81 -6.17
CA HIS A 243 8.28 26.24 -6.46
C HIS A 243 7.19 26.61 -7.48
N THR A 244 7.18 25.93 -8.63
CA THR A 244 6.19 26.16 -9.71
C THR A 244 4.75 25.94 -9.22
N TYR A 245 4.54 24.96 -8.34
CA TYR A 245 3.23 24.67 -7.77
C TYR A 245 2.80 25.76 -6.79
N ASN A 246 3.68 26.18 -5.89
CA ASN A 246 3.39 27.19 -4.88
C ASN A 246 3.14 28.57 -5.49
N GLU A 247 3.84 28.92 -6.59
CA GLU A 247 3.55 30.13 -7.37
C GLU A 247 2.13 30.13 -7.95
N LYS A 248 1.65 28.98 -8.45
CA LYS A 248 0.32 28.84 -9.06
C LYS A 248 -0.80 28.65 -8.03
N HIS A 249 -0.48 28.17 -6.84
CA HIS A 249 -1.46 27.77 -5.82
C HIS A 249 -1.14 28.34 -4.44
N SER A 250 -1.24 29.66 -4.29
CA SER A 250 -0.89 30.39 -3.06
C SER A 250 -1.70 29.99 -1.81
N ASN A 251 -2.86 29.36 -1.97
CA ASN A 251 -3.73 28.91 -0.87
C ASN A 251 -3.64 27.41 -0.58
N ARG A 252 -2.69 26.70 -1.18
CA ARG A 252 -2.46 25.26 -0.97
C ARG A 252 -1.03 25.03 -0.52
N THR A 253 -0.85 24.01 0.31
CA THR A 253 0.48 23.53 0.67
C THR A 253 0.73 22.20 -0.03
N LEU A 254 1.87 22.09 -0.72
CA LEU A 254 2.33 20.82 -1.25
C LEU A 254 2.96 20.02 -0.10
N ARG A 255 2.58 18.75 0.00
CA ARG A 255 3.25 17.78 0.87
C ARG A 255 3.65 16.60 0.02
N TRP A 256 4.91 16.22 0.13
CA TRP A 256 5.38 15.04 -0.56
C TRP A 256 5.21 13.77 0.28
N ASP A 257 4.75 12.71 -0.37
CA ASP A 257 4.56 11.39 0.24
C ASP A 257 5.49 10.35 -0.41
N TRP A 258 6.71 10.29 0.12
CA TRP A 258 7.81 9.52 -0.46
C TRP A 258 7.88 8.07 0.02
N ASN A 259 7.54 7.85 1.28
CA ASN A 259 7.80 6.56 1.92
C ASN A 259 6.92 5.48 1.35
N ASP A 260 5.66 5.84 1.15
CA ASP A 260 4.63 4.86 0.99
C ASP A 260 4.06 4.78 -0.42
N HIS A 261 4.21 5.84 -1.20
CA HIS A 261 3.59 5.99 -2.51
C HIS A 261 4.56 6.34 -3.65
N ALA A 262 5.84 6.59 -3.37
CA ALA A 262 6.83 6.78 -4.42
C ALA A 262 7.32 5.45 -4.98
N TYR A 263 7.20 5.31 -6.30
CA TYR A 263 7.66 4.16 -7.06
C TYR A 263 8.81 4.56 -7.98
N THR A 264 9.80 3.68 -8.12
CA THR A 264 11.08 3.97 -8.77
C THR A 264 11.48 2.79 -9.65
N SER A 265 12.24 3.10 -10.70
CA SER A 265 12.92 2.11 -11.53
C SER A 265 14.41 2.44 -11.54
N PHE A 266 15.24 1.49 -11.14
CA PHE A 266 16.69 1.67 -11.08
C PHE A 266 17.41 0.45 -11.63
N THR A 267 18.60 0.67 -12.17
CA THR A 267 19.42 -0.39 -12.79
C THR A 267 20.58 -0.79 -11.88
N LEU A 268 20.84 -2.09 -11.83
CA LEU A 268 21.98 -2.70 -11.16
C LEU A 268 22.92 -3.28 -12.22
N SER A 269 24.21 -3.01 -12.08
CA SER A 269 25.26 -3.60 -12.92
C SER A 269 26.05 -4.61 -12.08
N TYR A 270 25.99 -5.88 -12.47
CA TYR A 270 26.73 -6.95 -11.81
C TYR A 270 27.95 -7.36 -12.66
N PRO A 271 29.14 -7.54 -12.07
CA PRO A 271 30.34 -7.84 -12.84
C PRO A 271 30.24 -9.10 -13.71
N LYS A 272 29.58 -10.15 -13.21
CA LYS A 272 29.43 -11.44 -13.92
C LYS A 272 28.43 -11.41 -15.09
N GLU A 273 27.60 -10.38 -15.18
CA GLU A 273 26.64 -10.21 -16.26
C GLU A 273 27.27 -9.59 -17.52
N GLY A 274 28.58 -9.32 -17.52
CA GLY A 274 29.31 -8.87 -18.72
C GLY A 274 28.82 -7.54 -19.28
N GLY A 275 28.47 -6.59 -18.40
CA GLY A 275 27.95 -5.28 -18.79
C GLY A 275 26.43 -5.21 -19.01
N ARG A 276 25.70 -6.33 -18.90
CA ARG A 276 24.23 -6.31 -18.91
C ARG A 276 23.69 -5.73 -17.60
N VAL A 277 22.71 -4.84 -17.73
CA VAL A 277 22.01 -4.24 -16.58
C VAL A 277 20.79 -5.06 -16.18
N THR A 278 20.54 -5.09 -14.88
CA THR A 278 19.34 -5.65 -14.26
C THR A 278 18.45 -4.50 -13.83
N THR A 279 17.21 -4.46 -14.31
CA THR A 279 16.26 -3.38 -13.99
C THR A 279 15.38 -3.81 -12.83
N VAL A 280 15.32 -2.98 -11.79
CA VAL A 280 14.48 -3.19 -10.61
C VAL A 280 13.43 -2.10 -10.55
N HIS A 281 12.17 -2.51 -10.52
CA HIS A 281 11.00 -1.68 -10.30
C HIS A 281 10.51 -1.91 -8.87
N GLY A 282 10.42 -0.85 -8.07
CA GLY A 282 10.02 -0.98 -6.66
C GLY A 282 9.76 0.33 -5.96
N THR A 283 9.49 0.27 -4.66
CA THR A 283 9.30 1.49 -3.85
C THR A 283 10.60 2.30 -3.77
N LEU A 284 10.47 3.60 -3.54
CA LEU A 284 11.63 4.45 -3.28
C LEU A 284 12.45 3.94 -2.08
N LEU A 285 11.79 3.41 -1.04
CA LEU A 285 12.47 2.76 0.08
C LEU A 285 13.41 1.64 -0.40
N LEU A 286 12.97 0.79 -1.34
CA LEU A 286 13.80 -0.27 -1.89
C LEU A 286 15.04 0.30 -2.58
N GLN A 287 14.89 1.32 -3.44
CA GLN A 287 16.03 1.97 -4.09
C GLN A 287 17.02 2.55 -3.07
N ARG A 288 16.52 3.23 -2.03
CA ARG A 288 17.36 3.82 -0.97
C ARG A 288 18.11 2.75 -0.16
N LEU A 289 17.49 1.59 0.08
CA LEU A 289 18.15 0.45 0.70
C LEU A 289 19.27 -0.10 -0.20
N PHE A 290 19.02 -0.26 -1.50
CA PHE A 290 20.05 -0.69 -2.45
C PHE A 290 21.22 0.30 -2.52
N LEU A 291 20.96 1.61 -2.51
CA LEU A 291 22.00 2.64 -2.45
C LEU A 291 22.81 2.55 -1.16
N ALA A 292 22.16 2.34 0.00
CA ALA A 292 22.86 2.14 1.26
C ALA A 292 23.72 0.87 1.24
N ILE A 293 23.19 -0.26 0.75
CA ILE A 293 23.94 -1.52 0.66
C ILE A 293 25.13 -1.36 -0.31
N ALA A 294 24.92 -0.70 -1.45
CA ALA A 294 25.96 -0.41 -2.44
C ALA A 294 27.11 0.42 -1.85
N ALA A 295 26.81 1.40 -0.99
CA ALA A 295 27.84 2.22 -0.33
C ALA A 295 28.77 1.40 0.58
N HIS A 296 28.32 0.25 1.09
CA HIS A 296 29.13 -0.68 1.88
C HIS A 296 29.81 -1.79 1.04
N GLY A 297 29.49 -1.88 -0.25
CA GLY A 297 30.11 -2.84 -1.19
C GLY A 297 30.06 -4.29 -0.72
N ARG A 298 31.18 -5.01 -0.85
CA ARG A 298 31.32 -6.42 -0.43
C ARG A 298 31.32 -6.63 1.08
N ALA A 299 31.57 -5.59 1.89
CA ALA A 299 31.56 -5.72 3.35
C ALA A 299 30.13 -5.92 3.89
N GLY A 300 29.14 -5.43 3.14
CA GLY A 300 27.73 -5.47 3.51
C GLY A 300 27.39 -4.58 4.70
N VAL A 301 26.12 -4.60 5.07
CA VAL A 301 25.54 -3.79 6.16
C VAL A 301 24.58 -4.64 7.00
N GLU A 302 24.57 -4.40 8.30
CA GLU A 302 23.69 -5.10 9.24
C GLU A 302 22.23 -4.65 9.06
N MET A 303 21.28 -5.59 9.15
CA MET A 303 19.85 -5.31 9.00
C MET A 303 19.37 -4.26 10.01
N GLU A 304 19.80 -4.36 11.28
CA GLU A 304 19.52 -3.39 12.34
C GLU A 304 20.00 -1.98 11.97
N THR A 305 21.17 -1.87 11.32
CA THR A 305 21.69 -0.57 10.87
C THR A 305 20.78 0.00 9.79
N LEU A 306 20.39 -0.79 8.79
CA LEU A 306 19.46 -0.36 7.75
C LEU A 306 18.10 0.09 8.34
N ALA A 307 17.58 -0.64 9.32
CA ALA A 307 16.34 -0.31 10.02
C ALA A 307 16.43 1.03 10.76
N LYS A 308 17.52 1.26 11.52
CA LYS A 308 17.80 2.54 12.19
C LYS A 308 17.93 3.70 11.19
N ARG A 309 18.69 3.52 10.11
CA ARG A 309 18.85 4.54 9.05
C ARG A 309 17.53 4.87 8.34
N ALA A 310 16.65 3.88 8.23
CA ALA A 310 15.34 4.01 7.61
C ALA A 310 14.28 4.56 8.57
N GLY A 311 14.51 4.56 9.88
CA GLY A 311 13.51 4.92 10.88
C GLY A 311 12.30 3.99 10.90
N VAL A 312 12.50 2.71 10.56
CA VAL A 312 11.42 1.69 10.55
C VAL A 312 11.86 0.42 11.26
N ASP A 313 10.88 -0.42 11.63
CA ASP A 313 11.15 -1.70 12.27
C ASP A 313 11.98 -2.65 11.39
N GLU A 314 12.85 -3.43 12.01
CA GLU A 314 13.74 -4.38 11.31
C GLU A 314 12.94 -5.41 10.51
N ARG A 315 11.78 -5.85 11.01
CA ARG A 315 10.93 -6.83 10.30
C ARG A 315 10.41 -6.25 8.99
N ARG A 316 10.12 -4.93 8.95
CA ARG A 316 9.69 -4.23 7.73
C ARG A 316 10.81 -4.21 6.69
N ILE A 317 12.04 -3.89 7.09
CA ILE A 317 13.19 -3.95 6.17
C ILE A 317 13.43 -5.37 5.68
N ALA A 318 13.43 -6.35 6.59
CA ALA A 318 13.61 -7.75 6.25
C ALA A 318 12.57 -8.21 5.24
N ALA A 319 11.31 -7.84 5.40
CA ALA A 319 10.25 -8.20 4.48
C ALA A 319 10.35 -7.51 3.12
N VAL A 320 10.82 -6.26 3.06
CA VAL A 320 11.09 -5.54 1.80
C VAL A 320 12.26 -6.17 1.03
N LEU A 321 13.31 -6.61 1.74
CA LEU A 321 14.50 -7.20 1.12
C LEU A 321 14.38 -8.71 0.86
N ARG A 322 13.44 -9.41 1.52
CA ARG A 322 13.25 -10.87 1.41
C ARG A 322 13.16 -11.35 -0.05
N PRO A 323 12.37 -10.74 -0.95
CA PRO A 323 12.32 -11.17 -2.35
C PRO A 323 13.68 -11.06 -3.06
N CYS A 324 14.46 -10.03 -2.74
CA CYS A 324 15.79 -9.81 -3.32
C CYS A 324 16.85 -10.79 -2.77
N LEU A 325 16.67 -11.29 -1.54
CA LEU A 325 17.58 -12.24 -0.88
C LEU A 325 17.25 -13.71 -1.19
N ASP A 326 15.97 -14.06 -1.19
CA ASP A 326 15.54 -15.46 -1.19
C ASP A 326 15.11 -15.92 -2.58
N ARG A 327 14.33 -15.12 -3.29
CA ARG A 327 13.77 -15.47 -4.60
C ARG A 327 14.71 -15.10 -5.74
N ASP A 328 15.11 -13.84 -5.79
CA ASP A 328 15.77 -13.25 -6.97
C ASP A 328 17.29 -13.21 -6.84
N LYS A 329 17.83 -13.45 -5.63
CA LYS A 329 19.28 -13.52 -5.35
C LYS A 329 20.06 -12.27 -5.80
N LEU A 330 19.42 -11.10 -5.85
CA LEU A 330 20.07 -9.81 -6.12
C LEU A 330 20.97 -9.37 -4.95
N LEU A 331 20.62 -9.82 -3.74
CA LEU A 331 21.34 -9.58 -2.50
C LEU A 331 21.84 -10.91 -1.90
N ALA A 332 22.92 -10.85 -1.15
CA ALA A 332 23.51 -12.00 -0.47
C ALA A 332 23.60 -11.76 1.05
N ARG A 333 23.40 -12.83 1.83
CA ARG A 333 23.69 -12.84 3.27
C ARG A 333 25.16 -13.17 3.46
N ILE A 334 25.89 -12.29 4.12
CA ILE A 334 27.27 -12.52 4.52
C ILE A 334 27.22 -12.95 5.99
N SER A 335 27.44 -14.23 6.24
CA SER A 335 27.71 -14.71 7.60
C SER A 335 29.07 -14.17 7.99
N GLY A 336 29.13 -13.41 9.08
CA GLY A 336 30.41 -13.11 9.72
C GLY A 336 31.06 -14.44 10.10
N SER A 337 32.14 -14.80 9.43
CA SER A 337 33.01 -15.88 9.89
C SER A 337 33.66 -15.43 11.19
N SER A 338 32.96 -15.53 12.32
CA SER A 338 33.63 -15.60 13.62
C SER A 338 34.28 -16.99 13.68
N GLY A 339 35.47 -17.11 13.10
CA GLY A 339 36.38 -18.18 13.44
C GLY A 339 36.73 -18.03 14.92
N GLY A 340 36.25 -18.95 15.74
CA GLY A 340 36.45 -18.93 17.19
C GLY A 340 35.24 -19.50 17.90
N ALA A 341 35.38 -20.75 18.34
CA ALA A 341 34.43 -21.46 19.18
C ALA A 341 34.16 -20.67 20.46
N ASP A 342 33.00 -20.01 20.55
CA ASP A 342 32.38 -19.70 21.83
C ASP A 342 30.86 -19.75 21.67
N GLU A 343 30.28 -20.84 22.15
CA GLU A 343 28.95 -21.36 21.83
C GLU A 343 27.85 -20.74 22.71
N THR A 344 27.99 -19.47 23.13
CA THR A 344 27.09 -18.86 24.14
C THR A 344 26.54 -17.47 23.81
N ALA A 345 26.73 -16.92 22.60
CA ALA A 345 26.12 -15.65 22.19
C ALA A 345 24.93 -15.84 21.21
N PRO A 346 23.68 -15.56 21.62
CA PRO A 346 22.51 -15.71 20.76
C PRO A 346 22.27 -14.40 19.97
N SER A 347 22.92 -14.23 18.83
CA SER A 347 22.40 -13.50 17.67
C SER A 347 23.48 -13.41 16.59
N VAL A 348 23.46 -14.35 15.65
CA VAL A 348 24.27 -14.22 14.43
C VAL A 348 23.77 -12.99 13.68
N ARG A 349 24.51 -11.87 13.79
CA ARG A 349 24.18 -10.63 13.09
C ARG A 349 24.33 -10.84 11.59
N VAL A 350 23.20 -10.93 10.90
CA VAL A 350 23.17 -11.13 9.45
C VAL A 350 23.54 -9.82 8.76
N ARG A 351 24.64 -9.84 8.00
CA ARG A 351 25.02 -8.75 7.10
C ARG A 351 24.48 -9.01 5.70
N ILE A 352 24.08 -7.93 5.03
CA ILE A 352 23.51 -7.97 3.68
C ILE A 352 24.42 -7.20 2.75
N ALA A 353 24.77 -7.80 1.61
CA ALA A 353 25.53 -7.15 0.56
C ALA A 353 24.87 -7.34 -0.81
N LEU A 354 25.33 -6.58 -1.80
CA LEU A 354 25.04 -6.90 -3.20
C LEU A 354 25.63 -8.27 -3.55
N ASN A 355 24.87 -9.08 -4.28
CA ASN A 355 25.36 -10.37 -4.76
C ASN A 355 26.26 -10.17 -5.98
N TYR A 356 27.57 -9.95 -5.77
CA TYR A 356 28.54 -9.80 -6.86
C TYR A 356 28.67 -11.06 -7.73
N ASP A 357 28.20 -12.21 -7.25
CA ASP A 357 28.16 -13.48 -7.97
C ASP A 357 26.84 -13.72 -8.70
N TYR A 358 25.93 -12.74 -8.69
CA TYR A 358 24.63 -12.85 -9.36
C TYR A 358 24.79 -13.14 -10.85
N THR A 359 24.02 -14.11 -11.31
CA THR A 359 23.82 -14.43 -12.72
C THR A 359 22.32 -14.57 -12.97
N ARG A 360 21.87 -14.02 -14.09
CA ARG A 360 20.46 -13.92 -14.43
C ARG A 360 19.84 -15.31 -14.63
N PRO A 361 18.69 -15.60 -13.98
CA PRO A 361 17.98 -16.84 -14.20
C PRO A 361 17.58 -17.02 -15.68
N PRO A 362 17.66 -18.25 -16.23
CA PRO A 362 17.34 -18.50 -17.64
C PRO A 362 15.88 -18.18 -18.00
N ASN A 363 14.97 -18.26 -17.03
CA ASN A 363 13.55 -17.92 -17.17
C ASN A 363 13.26 -16.41 -17.15
N ARG A 364 14.27 -15.55 -16.92
CA ARG A 364 14.12 -14.08 -16.93
C ARG A 364 15.21 -13.41 -17.76
N PRO A 365 15.28 -13.67 -19.08
CA PRO A 365 16.37 -13.19 -19.93
C PRO A 365 16.48 -11.67 -20.02
N ARG A 366 15.42 -10.92 -19.71
CA ARG A 366 15.44 -9.45 -19.66
C ARG A 366 16.03 -8.85 -18.38
N GLY A 367 16.08 -9.62 -17.29
CA GLY A 367 16.62 -9.14 -16.01
C GLY A 367 15.77 -8.01 -15.42
N GLU A 368 14.46 -8.05 -15.63
CA GLU A 368 13.50 -7.12 -15.06
C GLU A 368 12.86 -7.75 -13.82
N PHE A 369 12.87 -7.00 -12.71
CA PHE A 369 12.31 -7.41 -11.44
C PHE A 369 11.31 -6.38 -10.96
N THR A 370 10.09 -6.82 -10.67
CA THR A 370 9.05 -5.96 -10.13
C THR A 370 8.72 -6.36 -8.71
N TYR A 371 8.96 -5.43 -7.78
CA TYR A 371 8.60 -5.53 -6.38
C TYR A 371 7.45 -4.59 -6.09
N TRP A 372 6.30 -5.16 -5.77
CA TRP A 372 5.14 -4.41 -5.34
C TRP A 372 5.31 -4.02 -3.87
N PRO A 373 4.77 -2.86 -3.43
CA PRO A 373 4.69 -2.56 -2.01
C PRO A 373 4.10 -3.75 -1.26
N ASN A 374 4.76 -4.16 -0.17
CA ASN A 374 4.46 -5.41 0.49
C ASN A 374 2.98 -5.54 0.85
N ALA A 375 2.40 -6.70 0.54
CA ALA A 375 1.07 -7.10 1.00
C ALA A 375 0.95 -7.14 2.54
N GLU A 376 2.04 -6.96 3.30
CA GLU A 376 1.98 -6.72 4.74
C GLU A 376 1.23 -5.43 5.10
N ARG A 377 1.20 -4.39 4.25
CA ARG A 377 0.27 -3.25 4.46
C ARG A 377 -1.19 -3.67 4.43
N ARG A 378 -1.48 -4.80 3.77
CA ARG A 378 -2.84 -5.35 3.65
C ARG A 378 -3.16 -6.36 4.74
N ARG A 379 -2.19 -6.79 5.55
CA ARG A 379 -2.43 -7.75 6.63
C ARG A 379 -2.99 -7.02 7.84
N VAL A 380 -4.27 -7.26 8.15
CA VAL A 380 -4.88 -6.87 9.42
C VAL A 380 -4.10 -7.54 10.54
N THR A 381 -3.24 -6.78 11.22
CA THR A 381 -2.76 -7.17 12.55
C THR A 381 -3.79 -6.62 13.54
N VAL A 382 -4.26 -7.46 14.45
CA VAL A 382 -5.20 -7.04 15.50
C VAL A 382 -4.57 -5.91 16.30
N GLY A 383 -5.32 -4.82 16.51
CA GLY A 383 -4.81 -3.61 17.20
C GLY A 383 -4.03 -2.65 16.29
N THR A 384 -4.22 -2.75 14.98
CA THR A 384 -3.74 -1.72 14.04
C THR A 384 -4.66 -0.50 14.10
N ALA A 385 -4.07 0.67 13.93
CA ALA A 385 -4.77 1.93 14.07
C ALA A 385 -5.88 2.12 12.99
N GLU A 386 -5.75 1.46 11.82
CA GLU A 386 -6.85 1.33 10.84
C GLU A 386 -8.08 0.56 11.37
N GLN A 387 -7.85 -0.50 12.16
CA GLN A 387 -8.94 -1.24 12.80
C GLN A 387 -9.64 -0.35 13.83
N ASP A 388 -8.88 0.41 14.60
CA ASP A 388 -9.41 1.34 15.60
C ASP A 388 -10.18 2.50 14.94
N ALA A 389 -9.69 3.03 13.82
CA ALA A 389 -10.41 4.01 13.01
C ALA A 389 -11.74 3.45 12.47
N THR A 390 -11.74 2.19 12.02
CA THR A 390 -12.97 1.50 11.56
C THR A 390 -13.95 1.30 12.71
N ILE A 391 -13.49 0.84 13.87
CA ILE A 391 -14.31 0.67 15.08
C ILE A 391 -14.93 2.01 15.50
N THR A 392 -14.12 3.07 15.52
CA THR A 392 -14.55 4.43 15.87
C THR A 392 -15.61 4.95 14.89
N LYS A 393 -15.40 4.73 13.59
CA LYS A 393 -16.39 5.08 12.56
C LYS A 393 -17.71 4.33 12.76
N ARG A 394 -17.67 3.02 13.05
CA ARG A 394 -18.87 2.21 13.33
C ARG A 394 -19.61 2.72 14.57
N ARG A 395 -18.89 3.02 15.65
CA ARG A 395 -19.45 3.61 16.87
C ARG A 395 -20.18 4.91 16.58
N ASN A 396 -19.55 5.82 15.84
CA ASN A 396 -20.18 7.07 15.42
C ASN A 396 -21.44 6.83 14.57
N MET A 397 -21.43 5.88 13.65
CA MET A 397 -22.62 5.52 12.86
C MET A 397 -23.76 4.96 13.71
N ILE A 398 -23.45 4.09 14.70
CA ILE A 398 -24.43 3.59 15.67
C ILE A 398 -25.01 4.76 16.46
N LYS A 399 -24.17 5.64 17.00
CA LYS A 399 -24.59 6.81 17.78
C LYS A 399 -25.50 7.74 16.96
N THR A 400 -25.11 8.08 15.74
CA THR A 400 -25.95 8.87 14.83
C THR A 400 -27.28 8.19 14.53
N SER A 401 -27.27 6.87 14.31
CA SER A 401 -28.50 6.10 14.04
C SER A 401 -29.44 6.10 15.24
N ILE A 402 -28.91 5.93 16.46
CA ILE A 402 -29.68 6.02 17.71
C ILE A 402 -30.32 7.41 17.80
N MET A 403 -29.53 8.48 17.66
CA MET A 403 -30.01 9.86 17.75
C MET A 403 -31.11 10.16 16.73
N GLN A 404 -30.98 9.66 15.49
CA GLN A 404 -32.01 9.84 14.47
C GLN A 404 -33.32 9.12 14.81
N VAL A 405 -33.25 7.90 15.37
CA VAL A 405 -34.44 7.17 15.81
C VAL A 405 -35.08 7.88 17.00
N MET A 406 -34.29 8.22 18.02
CA MET A 406 -34.77 8.89 19.23
C MET A 406 -35.38 10.26 18.93
N LYS A 407 -34.79 11.04 18.01
CA LYS A 407 -35.36 12.32 17.59
C LYS A 407 -36.75 12.19 16.96
N HIS A 408 -37.05 11.06 16.32
CA HIS A 408 -38.33 10.84 15.64
C HIS A 408 -39.39 10.20 16.54
N VAL A 409 -39.00 9.17 17.30
CA VAL A 409 -39.93 8.36 18.12
C VAL A 409 -40.11 8.95 19.52
N GLN A 410 -39.10 9.68 20.04
CA GLN A 410 -39.00 10.27 21.38
C GLN A 410 -39.05 9.29 22.57
N HIS A 411 -39.81 8.20 22.47
CA HIS A 411 -39.95 7.19 23.50
C HIS A 411 -39.99 5.78 22.89
N ILE A 412 -39.02 4.91 23.21
CA ILE A 412 -38.87 3.60 22.54
C ILE A 412 -38.31 2.53 23.49
N LYS A 413 -38.73 1.27 23.32
CA LYS A 413 -38.18 0.12 24.06
C LYS A 413 -36.79 -0.25 23.56
N HIS A 414 -35.98 -0.84 24.43
CA HIS A 414 -34.61 -1.26 24.11
C HIS A 414 -34.53 -2.17 22.88
N ASP A 415 -35.35 -3.22 22.83
CA ASP A 415 -35.33 -4.19 21.72
C ASP A 415 -35.78 -3.58 20.40
N GLU A 416 -36.77 -2.68 20.44
CA GLU A 416 -37.26 -1.96 19.26
C GLU A 416 -36.20 -1.00 18.73
N LEU A 417 -35.54 -0.26 19.62
CA LEU A 417 -34.43 0.63 19.25
C LEU A 417 -33.24 -0.15 18.69
N TYR A 418 -32.87 -1.26 19.34
CA TYR A 418 -31.77 -2.11 18.87
C TYR A 418 -32.07 -2.68 17.48
N ASN A 419 -33.25 -3.25 17.26
CA ASN A 419 -33.62 -3.80 15.95
C ASN A 419 -33.66 -2.71 14.88
N THR A 420 -34.21 -1.53 15.18
CA THR A 420 -34.25 -0.41 14.24
C THR A 420 -32.84 0.08 13.87
N VAL A 421 -31.95 0.22 14.86
CA VAL A 421 -30.56 0.64 14.63
C VAL A 421 -29.78 -0.43 13.88
N ARG A 422 -29.99 -1.71 14.22
CA ARG A 422 -29.38 -2.84 13.51
C ARG A 422 -29.80 -2.85 12.05
N ASP A 423 -31.09 -2.72 11.77
CA ASP A 423 -31.64 -2.78 10.40
C ASP A 423 -31.19 -1.56 9.57
N LYS A 424 -31.11 -0.37 10.17
CA LYS A 424 -30.53 0.83 9.52
C LYS A 424 -29.07 0.65 9.10
N ASN A 425 -28.28 -0.09 9.89
CA ASN A 425 -26.84 -0.27 9.64
C ASN A 425 -26.49 -1.60 8.94
N ALA A 426 -27.44 -2.53 8.81
CA ALA A 426 -27.22 -3.89 8.27
C ALA A 426 -26.65 -3.92 6.85
N LYS A 427 -26.84 -2.85 6.07
CA LYS A 427 -26.23 -2.71 4.73
C LYS A 427 -24.73 -2.43 4.77
N VAL A 428 -24.18 -2.05 5.92
CA VAL A 428 -22.81 -1.56 6.07
C VAL A 428 -22.01 -2.50 6.98
N PHE A 429 -22.54 -2.83 8.16
CA PHE A 429 -21.92 -3.76 9.11
C PHE A 429 -22.96 -4.37 10.07
N ASP A 430 -22.56 -5.42 10.80
CA ASP A 430 -23.41 -6.08 11.79
C ASP A 430 -23.29 -5.38 13.16
N VAL A 431 -24.39 -4.85 13.70
CA VAL A 431 -24.40 -4.12 14.98
C VAL A 431 -24.46 -5.12 16.14
N THR A 432 -23.36 -5.22 16.89
CA THR A 432 -23.32 -6.08 18.09
C THR A 432 -24.06 -5.42 19.25
N VAL A 433 -24.74 -6.24 20.08
CA VAL A 433 -25.44 -5.78 21.29
C VAL A 433 -24.48 -5.03 22.24
N ARG A 434 -23.23 -5.51 22.34
CA ARG A 434 -22.19 -4.87 23.16
C ARG A 434 -21.91 -3.44 22.71
N ASN A 435 -21.64 -3.24 21.42
CA ASN A 435 -21.33 -1.90 20.89
C ASN A 435 -22.54 -0.97 21.02
N PHE A 436 -23.75 -1.48 20.73
CA PHE A 436 -24.98 -0.72 20.90
C PHE A 436 -25.18 -0.23 22.35
N LYS A 437 -25.04 -1.12 23.34
CA LYS A 437 -25.15 -0.76 24.76
C LYS A 437 -24.11 0.29 25.16
N GLN A 438 -22.86 0.16 24.71
CA GLN A 438 -21.80 1.15 24.98
C GLN A 438 -22.18 2.54 24.48
N GLU A 439 -22.69 2.65 23.25
CA GLU A 439 -23.10 3.95 22.70
C GLU A 439 -24.33 4.54 23.38
N ILE A 440 -25.27 3.69 23.85
CA ILE A 440 -26.41 4.15 24.66
C ILE A 440 -25.95 4.77 25.98
N GLU A 441 -25.07 4.10 26.72
CA GLU A 441 -24.54 4.67 27.98
C GLU A 441 -23.77 5.98 27.72
N GLY A 442 -23.02 6.05 26.62
CA GLY A 442 -22.33 7.28 26.20
C GLY A 442 -23.28 8.42 25.85
N LEU A 443 -24.44 8.13 25.25
CA LEU A 443 -25.48 9.11 24.95
C LEU A 443 -26.26 9.55 26.19
N ILE A 444 -26.51 8.63 27.13
CA ILE A 444 -27.13 8.95 28.43
C ILE A 444 -26.21 9.86 29.25
N GLY A 445 -24.91 9.55 29.31
CA GLY A 445 -23.93 10.37 30.01
C GLY A 445 -23.73 11.76 29.39
N GLN A 446 -24.14 11.97 28.14
CA GLN A 446 -24.15 13.26 27.45
C GLN A 446 -25.52 13.93 27.47
N GLU A 447 -26.48 13.39 28.24
CA GLU A 447 -27.82 13.92 28.43
C GLU A 447 -28.69 14.00 27.16
N PHE A 448 -28.31 13.34 26.06
CA PHE A 448 -29.12 13.28 24.83
C PHE A 448 -30.35 12.37 24.95
N MET A 449 -30.32 11.46 25.93
CA MET A 449 -31.42 10.54 26.23
C MET A 449 -31.33 10.07 27.68
N ALA A 450 -32.43 9.57 28.23
CA ALA A 450 -32.50 9.01 29.57
C ALA A 450 -33.28 7.69 29.55
N ARG A 451 -33.12 6.87 30.60
CA ARG A 451 -34.03 5.75 30.85
C ARG A 451 -35.35 6.30 31.41
N SER A 452 -36.47 5.68 31.06
CA SER A 452 -37.77 6.04 31.60
C SER A 452 -37.84 5.72 33.09
N ASP A 453 -38.40 6.62 33.90
CA ASP A 453 -38.57 6.42 35.35
C ASP A 453 -39.48 5.23 35.66
N LYS A 454 -40.39 4.88 34.73
CA LYS A 454 -41.35 3.78 34.88
C LYS A 454 -40.77 2.43 34.49
N ASN A 455 -39.83 2.41 33.54
CA ASN A 455 -39.30 1.17 32.97
C ASN A 455 -37.85 1.38 32.50
N SER A 456 -36.92 0.68 33.12
CA SER A 456 -35.48 0.75 32.77
C SER A 456 -35.16 0.25 31.35
N ASN A 457 -36.08 -0.52 30.74
CA ASN A 457 -35.98 -1.00 29.36
C ASN A 457 -36.55 -0.01 28.33
N GLU A 458 -37.01 1.16 28.74
CA GLU A 458 -37.51 2.21 27.87
C GLU A 458 -36.59 3.42 27.90
N TYR A 459 -36.40 4.03 26.73
CA TYR A 459 -35.58 5.22 26.57
C TYR A 459 -36.43 6.41 26.15
N VAL A 460 -36.10 7.57 26.73
CA VAL A 460 -36.75 8.86 26.46
C VAL A 460 -35.71 9.82 25.91
N PHE A 461 -36.03 10.49 24.80
CA PHE A 461 -35.18 11.50 24.21
C PHE A 461 -35.15 12.77 25.07
N ARG A 462 -33.96 13.35 25.25
CA ARG A 462 -33.76 14.62 25.96
C ARG A 462 -32.91 15.51 25.06
N ALA A 463 -33.52 16.48 24.39
CA ALA A 463 -32.81 17.50 23.63
C ALA A 463 -33.59 18.79 23.60
#